data_AF-A0A1F3SSX1-F1
#
_entry.id   AF-A0A1F3SSX1-F1
#
_cell.length_a   1.000
_cell.length_b   1.000
_cell.length_c   1.000
_cell.angle_alpha   90.00
_cell.angle_beta   90.00
_cell.angle_gamma   90.00
#
_symmetry.space_group_name_H-M   'P 1'
#
loop_
_entity.id
_entity.type
_entity.pdbx_description
1 polymer ?
#
loop_
_entity_poly.entity_id
_entity_poly.type
_entity_poly.pdbx_seq_one_letter_code
_entity_poly.pdbx_strand_id
1 'polypeptide(L)'
;MSAVELFFLNSGFSWTLSKALPYVLAVLLGIILVYLMRKRFRKNALLKWALRLVFLVIPFTLYFMYSPIYRGDFSNGGEELARDSTMLELTGNKLVVLTIPGCPFCYEAVDRMILLHDRLPEAQIEFRVCSSDPNTLSWYKDKGGEAIQVVLADSSTAMATLAMHRFPAFILVDGDNKPLKRWSNDSFGVSAMDEVELSLK
;
A
#
# COMPACT_ATOMS: atom_id res chain seq x y z
N MET A 1 -2.20 -4.65 5.82
CA MET A 1 -3.38 -3.92 6.35
C MET A 1 -3.93 -4.67 7.53
N SER A 2 -4.52 -3.97 8.50
CA SER A 2 -5.18 -4.63 9.65
C SER A 2 -6.51 -5.28 9.22
N ALA A 3 -7.06 -6.18 10.06
CA ALA A 3 -8.35 -6.81 9.75
C ALA A 3 -9.51 -5.79 9.64
N VAL A 4 -9.46 -4.70 10.42
CA VAL A 4 -10.44 -3.62 10.38
C VAL A 4 -10.32 -2.81 9.08
N GLU A 5 -9.08 -2.52 8.66
CA GLU A 5 -8.82 -1.84 7.38
C GLU A 5 -9.28 -2.69 6.19
N LEU A 6 -9.03 -4.00 6.23
CA LEU A 6 -9.46 -4.92 5.18
C LEU A 6 -10.99 -5.03 5.10
N PHE A 7 -11.69 -4.98 6.25
CA PHE A 7 -13.15 -4.93 6.26
C PHE A 7 -13.70 -3.72 5.50
N PHE A 8 -13.13 -2.52 5.72
CA PHE A 8 -13.52 -1.33 4.98
C PHE A 8 -13.17 -1.45 3.49
N LEU A 9 -11.98 -1.95 3.17
CA LEU A 9 -11.55 -2.13 1.79
C LEU A 9 -12.53 -3.06 1.03
N ASN A 10 -12.82 -4.23 1.61
CA ASN A 10 -13.74 -5.21 1.04
C ASN A 10 -15.20 -4.72 0.98
N SER A 11 -15.54 -3.69 1.77
CA SER A 11 -16.86 -3.02 1.70
C SER A 11 -16.94 -1.98 0.57
N GLY A 12 -15.90 -1.84 -0.26
CA GLY A 12 -15.87 -0.96 -1.43
C GLY A 12 -15.28 0.43 -1.17
N PHE A 13 -14.74 0.69 0.02
CA PHE A 13 -14.01 1.94 0.27
C PHE A 13 -12.67 1.95 -0.47
N SER A 14 -12.12 3.15 -0.70
CA SER A 14 -10.76 3.32 -1.26
C SER A 14 -9.70 2.83 -0.28
N TRP A 15 -8.47 2.59 -0.74
CA TRP A 15 -7.35 2.21 0.11
C TRP A 15 -7.07 3.28 1.19
N THR A 16 -7.03 4.55 0.80
CA THR A 16 -6.82 5.67 1.72
C THR A 16 -7.92 5.76 2.76
N LEU A 17 -9.17 5.65 2.32
CA LEU A 17 -10.31 5.76 3.23
C LEU A 17 -10.40 4.57 4.18
N SER A 18 -10.10 3.36 3.69
CA SER A 18 -10.03 2.14 4.51
C SER A 18 -8.95 2.21 5.58
N LYS A 19 -7.83 2.88 5.29
CA LYS A 19 -6.76 3.16 6.28
C LYS A 19 -7.17 4.24 7.28
N ALA A 20 -7.85 5.29 6.83
CA ALA A 20 -8.20 6.45 7.67
C ALA A 20 -9.41 6.22 8.60
N LEU A 21 -10.45 5.52 8.12
CA LEU A 21 -11.71 5.33 8.82
C LEU A 21 -11.56 4.77 10.24
N PRO A 22 -10.75 3.72 10.49
CA PRO A 22 -10.56 3.19 11.84
C PRO A 22 -10.10 4.25 12.85
N TYR A 23 -9.21 5.16 12.45
CA TYR A 23 -8.74 6.25 13.31
C TYR A 23 -9.83 7.29 13.55
N VAL A 24 -10.62 7.64 12.52
CA VAL A 24 -11.77 8.55 12.67
C VAL A 24 -12.78 7.95 13.65
N LEU A 25 -13.10 6.67 13.51
CA LEU A 25 -14.01 5.95 14.40
C LEU A 25 -13.46 5.87 15.83
N ALA A 26 -12.14 5.70 16.01
CA ALA A 26 -11.52 5.72 17.33
C ALA A 26 -11.67 7.10 18.02
N VAL A 27 -11.51 8.20 17.29
CA VAL A 27 -11.75 9.56 17.83
C VAL A 27 -13.22 9.75 18.20
N LEU A 28 -14.15 9.33 17.33
CA LEU A 28 -15.58 9.40 17.60
C LEU A 28 -15.96 8.57 18.83
N LEU A 29 -15.41 7.37 18.98
CA LEU A 29 -15.59 6.55 20.17
C LEU A 29 -15.07 7.27 21.43
N GLY A 30 -13.93 7.93 21.36
CA GLY A 30 -13.41 8.75 22.47
C GLY A 30 -14.37 9.87 22.87
N ILE A 31 -14.93 10.58 21.90
CA ILE A 31 -15.96 11.61 22.13
C ILE A 31 -17.21 11.01 22.79
N ILE A 32 -17.68 9.86 22.29
CA ILE A 32 -18.83 9.14 22.85
C ILE A 32 -18.56 8.74 24.30
N LEU A 33 -17.39 8.18 24.61
CA LEU A 33 -17.00 7.79 25.97
C LEU A 33 -16.98 8.99 26.92
N VAL A 34 -16.41 10.13 26.48
CA VAL A 34 -16.45 11.38 27.25
C VAL A 34 -17.89 11.82 27.50
N TYR A 35 -18.75 11.78 26.49
CA TYR A 35 -20.14 12.17 26.59
C TYR A 35 -20.93 11.27 27.57
N LEU A 36 -20.77 9.95 27.49
CA LEU A 36 -21.44 8.99 28.37
C LEU A 36 -20.98 9.16 29.82
N MET A 37 -19.69 9.38 30.03
CA MET A 37 -19.11 9.46 31.36
C MET A 37 -19.18 10.88 32.00
N ARG A 38 -19.62 11.90 31.25
CA ARG A 38 -19.61 13.31 31.69
C ARG A 38 -20.36 13.58 33.00
N LYS A 39 -21.41 12.80 33.29
CA LYS A 39 -22.25 12.96 34.49
C LYS A 39 -21.76 12.13 35.68
N ARG A 40 -20.88 11.15 35.46
CA ARG A 40 -20.34 10.26 36.51
C ARG A 40 -19.16 10.87 37.27
N PHE A 41 -18.47 11.85 36.68
CA PHE A 41 -17.33 12.52 37.30
C PHE A 41 -17.77 13.80 38.02
N ARG A 42 -18.22 13.66 39.28
CA ARG A 42 -18.56 14.78 40.18
C ARG A 42 -17.43 15.18 41.15
N LYS A 43 -16.26 14.56 41.04
CA LYS A 43 -15.08 14.88 41.87
C LYS A 43 -14.35 16.13 41.36
N ASN A 44 -13.33 16.55 42.12
CA ASN A 44 -12.39 17.65 41.85
C ASN A 44 -12.20 17.97 40.36
N ALA A 45 -12.25 19.26 40.01
CA ALA A 45 -12.21 19.74 38.63
C ALA A 45 -11.03 19.18 37.82
N LEU A 46 -9.84 19.10 38.43
CA LEU A 46 -8.65 18.52 37.81
C LEU A 46 -8.85 17.06 37.40
N LEU A 47 -9.33 16.20 38.32
CA LEU A 47 -9.56 14.78 38.05
C LEU A 47 -10.64 14.58 36.98
N LYS A 48 -11.69 15.42 36.99
CA LYS A 48 -12.74 15.40 35.98
C LYS A 48 -12.20 15.70 34.58
N TRP A 49 -11.33 16.70 34.44
CA TRP A 49 -10.71 17.02 33.15
C TRP A 49 -9.68 15.97 32.71
N ALA A 50 -8.85 15.49 33.64
CA ALA A 50 -7.90 14.41 33.37
C ALA A 50 -8.59 13.15 32.84
N LEU A 51 -9.68 12.70 33.48
CA LEU A 51 -10.43 11.53 33.03
C LEU A 51 -11.06 11.75 31.65
N ARG A 52 -11.60 12.93 31.36
CA ARG A 52 -12.14 13.25 30.03
C ARG A 52 -11.06 13.19 28.95
N LEU A 53 -9.87 13.70 29.24
CA LEU A 53 -8.74 13.61 28.31
C LEU A 53 -8.34 12.15 28.08
N VAL A 54 -8.29 11.33 29.14
CA VAL A 54 -7.99 9.90 29.04
C VAL A 54 -9.03 9.20 28.14
N PHE A 55 -10.34 9.38 28.39
CA PHE A 55 -11.37 8.76 27.56
C PHE A 55 -11.36 9.23 26.11
N LEU A 56 -10.98 10.47 25.86
CA LEU A 56 -10.86 11.01 24.50
C LEU A 56 -9.71 10.35 23.72
N VAL A 57 -8.56 10.20 24.36
CA VAL A 57 -7.31 9.77 23.70
C VAL A 57 -7.16 8.24 23.67
N ILE A 58 -7.69 7.53 24.68
CA ILE A 58 -7.43 6.10 24.85
C ILE A 58 -7.81 5.23 23.63
N PRO A 59 -8.96 5.41 22.94
CA PRO A 59 -9.29 4.53 21.82
C PRO A 59 -8.38 4.76 20.63
N PHE A 60 -8.02 6.02 20.35
CA PHE A 60 -7.07 6.36 19.30
C PHE A 60 -5.70 5.76 19.59
N THR A 61 -5.19 5.92 20.82
CA THR A 61 -3.88 5.37 21.21
C THR A 61 -3.86 3.84 21.11
N LEU A 62 -4.91 3.16 21.56
CA LEU A 62 -5.01 1.70 21.45
C LEU A 62 -5.00 1.24 19.99
N TYR A 63 -5.75 1.92 19.12
CA TYR A 63 -5.76 1.58 17.70
C TYR A 63 -4.42 1.92 17.02
N PHE A 64 -3.80 3.05 17.35
CA PHE A 64 -2.48 3.43 16.84
C PHE A 64 -1.38 2.44 17.27
N MET A 65 -1.45 1.88 18.49
CA MET A 65 -0.55 0.82 18.91
C MET A 65 -0.75 -0.48 18.12
N TYR A 66 -1.98 -0.80 17.75
CA TYR A 66 -2.32 -1.98 16.95
C TYR A 66 -1.97 -1.81 15.47
N SER A 67 -2.22 -0.64 14.90
CA SER A 67 -1.86 -0.25 13.55
C SER A 67 -1.28 1.16 13.57
N PRO A 68 0.06 1.30 13.55
CA PRO A 68 0.70 2.60 13.49
C PRO A 68 0.46 3.30 12.15
N ILE A 69 0.51 4.63 12.16
CA ILE A 69 0.50 5.47 10.95
C ILE A 69 1.94 5.80 10.58
N TYR A 70 2.36 5.42 9.39
CA TYR A 70 3.66 5.78 8.83
C TYR A 70 3.54 6.91 7.82
N ARG A 71 4.62 7.67 7.59
CA ARG A 71 4.63 8.76 6.60
C ARG A 71 4.21 8.25 5.21
N GLY A 72 4.72 7.09 4.83
CA GLY A 72 4.43 6.44 3.56
C GLY A 72 2.97 6.04 3.37
N ASP A 73 2.18 5.90 4.44
CA ASP A 73 0.78 5.46 4.32
C ASP A 73 -0.05 6.48 3.53
N PHE A 74 0.07 7.77 3.87
CA PHE A 74 -0.77 8.83 3.31
C PHE A 74 -0.05 9.73 2.31
N SER A 75 1.27 9.61 2.16
CA SER A 75 2.02 10.31 1.13
C SER A 75 1.95 9.57 -0.20
N ASN A 76 1.79 10.30 -1.31
CA ASN A 76 2.06 9.77 -2.63
C ASN A 76 3.43 10.27 -3.10
N GLY A 77 4.47 9.46 -2.87
CA GLY A 77 5.85 9.78 -3.25
C GLY A 77 6.23 9.36 -4.67
N GLY A 78 5.24 9.23 -5.55
CA GLY A 78 5.47 8.78 -6.93
C GLY A 78 6.25 9.80 -7.73
N GLU A 79 7.31 9.34 -8.39
CA GLU A 79 8.13 10.14 -9.29
C GLU A 79 7.76 9.86 -10.74
N GLU A 80 7.55 10.91 -11.52
CA GLU A 80 7.40 10.81 -12.96
C GLU A 80 8.76 10.68 -13.64
N LEU A 81 8.91 9.69 -14.50
CA LEU A 81 10.13 9.40 -15.22
C LEU A 81 9.87 9.45 -16.73
N ALA A 82 10.67 10.26 -17.42
CA ALA A 82 10.73 10.21 -18.87
C ALA A 82 11.23 8.84 -19.32
N ARG A 83 10.63 8.30 -20.37
CA ARG A 83 11.07 7.03 -20.96
C ARG A 83 12.38 7.21 -21.72
N ASP A 84 13.23 6.20 -21.63
CA ASP A 84 14.44 6.07 -22.44
C ASP A 84 14.57 4.66 -23.04
N SER A 85 15.62 4.42 -23.82
CA SER A 85 15.87 3.15 -24.49
C SER A 85 16.11 1.96 -23.56
N THR A 86 16.35 2.20 -22.27
CA THR A 86 16.54 1.14 -21.26
C THR A 86 15.23 0.61 -20.68
N MET A 87 14.11 1.29 -20.95
CA MET A 87 12.79 0.99 -20.41
C MET A 87 11.81 0.44 -21.46
N LEU A 88 12.33 -0.07 -22.58
CA LEU A 88 11.53 -0.56 -23.72
C LEU A 88 10.67 -1.79 -23.37
N GLU A 89 11.03 -2.54 -22.32
CA GLU A 89 10.26 -3.69 -21.84
C GLU A 89 8.99 -3.28 -21.04
N LEU A 90 8.87 -2.00 -20.68
CA LEU A 90 7.76 -1.45 -19.91
C LEU A 90 6.74 -0.81 -20.86
N THR A 91 5.77 -1.59 -21.33
CA THR A 91 4.75 -1.20 -22.32
C THR A 91 3.33 -1.57 -21.90
N GLY A 92 2.34 -1.06 -22.62
CA GLY A 92 0.92 -1.35 -22.41
C GLY A 92 0.27 -0.49 -21.32
N ASN A 93 -0.71 -1.05 -20.63
CA ASN A 93 -1.36 -0.41 -19.49
C ASN A 93 -1.38 -1.38 -18.30
N LYS A 94 -0.42 -1.25 -17.38
CA LYS A 94 -0.18 -2.23 -16.31
C LYS A 94 0.61 -1.66 -15.15
N LEU A 95 0.50 -2.32 -14.00
CA LEU A 95 1.42 -2.13 -12.88
C LEU A 95 2.55 -3.16 -12.97
N VAL A 96 3.78 -2.69 -13.09
CA VAL A 96 4.98 -3.54 -13.05
C VAL A 96 5.63 -3.45 -11.67
N VAL A 97 5.88 -4.59 -11.05
CA VAL A 97 6.61 -4.72 -9.78
C VAL A 97 8.00 -5.28 -10.07
N LEU A 98 9.02 -4.44 -9.89
CA LEU A 98 10.42 -4.84 -10.02
C LEU A 98 10.86 -5.50 -8.72
N THR A 99 11.41 -6.70 -8.81
CA THR A 99 11.80 -7.51 -7.66
C THR A 99 13.16 -8.18 -7.85
N ILE A 100 13.70 -8.74 -6.77
CA ILE A 100 14.88 -9.60 -6.79
C ILE A 100 14.58 -10.92 -6.08
N PRO A 101 15.33 -11.99 -6.36
CA PRO A 101 15.20 -13.26 -5.63
C PRO A 101 15.55 -13.09 -4.15
N GLY A 102 14.83 -13.78 -3.27
CA GLY A 102 15.14 -13.81 -1.83
C GLY A 102 14.82 -12.54 -1.04
N CYS A 103 14.11 -11.58 -1.64
CA CYS A 103 13.74 -10.31 -1.00
C CYS A 103 12.42 -10.43 -0.21
N PRO A 104 12.43 -10.34 1.13
CA PRO A 104 11.21 -10.50 1.94
C PRO A 104 10.13 -9.48 1.61
N PHE A 105 10.49 -8.21 1.40
CA PHE A 105 9.53 -7.17 1.03
C PHE A 105 8.91 -7.38 -0.35
N CYS A 106 9.65 -8.01 -1.27
CA CYS A 106 9.17 -8.35 -2.59
C CYS A 106 8.13 -9.48 -2.52
N TYR A 107 8.32 -10.41 -1.59
CA TYR A 107 7.37 -11.46 -1.29
C TYR A 107 6.08 -10.92 -0.66
N GLU A 108 6.19 -9.99 0.28
CA GLU A 108 5.04 -9.29 0.87
C GLU A 108 4.25 -8.46 -0.16
N ALA A 109 4.94 -7.92 -1.18
CA ALA A 109 4.27 -7.20 -2.27
C ALA A 109 3.30 -8.09 -3.04
N VAL A 110 3.55 -9.41 -3.17
CA VAL A 110 2.64 -10.33 -3.87
C VAL A 110 1.27 -10.36 -3.21
N ASP A 111 1.20 -10.48 -1.88
CA ASP A 111 -0.08 -10.49 -1.15
C ASP A 111 -0.88 -9.20 -1.39
N ARG A 112 -0.19 -8.05 -1.46
CA ARG A 112 -0.82 -6.77 -1.79
C ARG A 112 -1.34 -6.70 -3.22
N MET A 113 -0.63 -7.30 -4.16
CA MET A 113 -1.02 -7.33 -5.57
C MET A 113 -2.18 -8.28 -5.83
N ILE A 114 -2.25 -9.42 -5.13
CA ILE A 114 -3.42 -10.29 -5.13
C ILE A 114 -4.66 -9.51 -4.67
N LEU A 115 -4.55 -8.77 -3.56
CA LEU A 115 -5.66 -7.93 -3.08
C LEU A 115 -6.07 -6.83 -4.07
N LEU A 116 -5.12 -6.28 -4.84
CA LEU A 116 -5.42 -5.31 -5.90
C LEU A 116 -6.16 -5.99 -7.06
N HIS A 117 -5.69 -7.17 -7.49
CA HIS A 117 -6.34 -7.97 -8.53
C HIS A 117 -7.77 -8.37 -8.14
N ASP A 118 -8.00 -8.81 -6.89
CA ASP A 118 -9.34 -9.16 -6.41
C ASP A 118 -10.33 -7.98 -6.52
N ARG A 119 -9.83 -6.74 -6.40
CA ARG A 119 -10.63 -5.52 -6.55
C ARG A 119 -10.76 -5.07 -8.00
N LEU A 120 -9.77 -5.37 -8.82
CA LEU A 120 -9.70 -4.97 -10.22
C LEU A 120 -9.20 -6.16 -11.07
N PRO A 121 -10.07 -7.15 -11.35
CA PRO A 121 -9.65 -8.41 -11.97
C PRO A 121 -9.05 -8.26 -13.38
N GLU A 122 -9.44 -7.21 -14.09
CA GLU A 122 -8.94 -6.90 -15.44
C GLU A 122 -7.59 -6.17 -15.43
N ALA A 123 -7.12 -5.71 -14.26
CA ALA A 123 -5.83 -5.02 -14.17
C ALA A 123 -4.68 -5.98 -14.43
N GLN A 124 -3.82 -5.60 -15.36
CA GLN A 124 -2.57 -6.30 -15.60
C GLN A 124 -1.55 -5.92 -14.54
N ILE A 125 -1.14 -6.92 -13.75
CA ILE A 125 -0.07 -6.78 -12.76
C ILE A 125 1.06 -7.73 -13.15
N GLU A 126 2.26 -7.18 -13.35
CA GLU A 126 3.41 -7.94 -13.84
C GLU A 126 4.59 -7.82 -12.86
N PHE A 127 5.12 -8.94 -12.40
CA PHE A 127 6.35 -9.01 -11.64
C PHE A 127 7.51 -9.27 -12.61
N ARG A 128 8.46 -8.33 -12.65
CA ARG A 128 9.73 -8.50 -13.34
C ARG A 128 10.84 -8.78 -12.34
N VAL A 129 11.36 -9.99 -12.36
CA VAL A 129 12.42 -10.42 -11.45
C VAL A 129 13.77 -10.08 -12.09
N CYS A 130 14.55 -9.22 -11.42
CA CYS A 130 15.92 -8.88 -11.80
C CYS A 130 16.85 -10.05 -11.44
N SER A 131 16.84 -11.07 -12.28
CA SER A 131 17.66 -12.28 -12.20
C SER A 131 17.93 -12.79 -13.61
N SER A 132 19.00 -13.59 -13.77
CA SER A 132 19.24 -14.38 -14.98
C SER A 132 18.79 -15.83 -14.85
N ASP A 133 18.43 -16.27 -13.64
CA ASP A 133 18.01 -17.65 -13.35
C ASP A 133 16.48 -17.78 -13.37
N PRO A 134 15.89 -18.49 -14.34
CA PRO A 134 14.43 -18.71 -14.42
C PRO A 134 13.83 -19.42 -13.20
N ASN A 135 14.63 -20.20 -12.45
CA ASN A 135 14.14 -20.90 -11.27
C ASN A 135 13.69 -19.94 -10.17
N THR A 136 14.19 -18.70 -10.20
CA THR A 136 13.82 -17.64 -9.25
C THR A 136 12.39 -17.12 -9.42
N LEU A 137 11.72 -17.48 -10.53
CA LEU A 137 10.32 -17.11 -10.76
C LEU A 137 9.32 -18.00 -10.03
N SER A 138 9.71 -19.24 -9.70
CA SER A 138 8.82 -20.30 -9.19
C SER A 138 7.98 -19.82 -8.01
N TRP A 139 8.64 -19.30 -6.98
CA TRP A 139 7.95 -18.82 -5.77
C TRP A 139 6.89 -17.75 -6.08
N TYR A 140 7.23 -16.77 -6.93
CA TYR A 140 6.31 -15.69 -7.30
C TYR A 140 5.10 -16.24 -8.08
N LYS A 141 5.33 -17.18 -9.01
CA LYS A 141 4.26 -17.83 -9.78
C LYS A 141 3.36 -18.67 -8.89
N ASP A 142 3.93 -19.48 -8.01
CA ASP A 142 3.19 -20.37 -7.12
C ASP A 142 2.34 -19.56 -6.13
N LYS A 143 2.89 -18.47 -5.59
CA LYS A 143 2.19 -17.61 -4.63
C LYS A 143 1.15 -16.72 -5.29
N GLY A 144 1.48 -16.13 -6.44
CA GLY A 144 0.66 -15.15 -7.13
C GLY A 144 -0.44 -15.74 -8.00
N GLY A 145 -0.25 -16.95 -8.53
CA GLY A 145 -1.23 -17.63 -9.37
C GLY A 145 -1.60 -16.81 -10.61
N GLU A 146 -2.90 -16.76 -10.92
CA GLU A 146 -3.45 -16.02 -12.05
C GLU A 146 -3.54 -14.50 -11.80
N ALA A 147 -3.39 -14.06 -10.55
CA ALA A 147 -3.51 -12.65 -10.18
C ALA A 147 -2.34 -11.79 -10.69
N ILE A 148 -1.19 -12.41 -10.99
CA ILE A 148 -0.01 -11.71 -11.47
C ILE A 148 0.68 -12.48 -12.60
N GLN A 149 1.21 -11.74 -13.56
CA GLN A 149 2.17 -12.27 -14.52
C GLN A 149 3.57 -12.21 -13.93
N VAL A 150 4.41 -13.23 -14.14
CA VAL A 150 5.78 -13.24 -13.61
C VAL A 150 6.76 -13.58 -14.72
N VAL A 151 7.70 -12.68 -14.98
CA VAL A 151 8.75 -12.80 -16.01
C VAL A 151 10.11 -12.36 -15.47
N LEU A 152 11.19 -12.76 -16.16
CA LEU A 152 12.51 -12.17 -15.91
C LEU A 152 12.57 -10.79 -16.56
N ALA A 153 13.35 -9.89 -15.96
CA ALA A 153 13.71 -8.63 -16.61
C ALA A 153 14.61 -8.89 -17.82
N ASP A 154 14.32 -8.25 -18.95
CA ASP A 154 15.14 -8.35 -20.17
C ASP A 154 16.56 -7.83 -19.90
N SER A 155 16.66 -6.75 -19.13
CA SER A 155 17.92 -6.24 -18.58
C SER A 155 17.79 -6.04 -17.07
N SER A 156 18.27 -7.04 -16.31
CA SER A 156 18.31 -6.96 -14.84
C SER A 156 19.05 -5.72 -14.33
N THR A 157 20.12 -5.29 -15.03
CA THR A 157 20.86 -4.08 -14.66
C THR A 157 20.01 -2.82 -14.88
N ALA A 158 19.35 -2.68 -16.03
CA ALA A 158 18.50 -1.52 -16.32
C ALA A 158 17.34 -1.41 -15.35
N MET A 159 16.63 -2.52 -15.09
CA MET A 159 15.51 -2.54 -14.14
C MET A 159 15.98 -2.31 -12.70
N ALA A 160 17.16 -2.82 -12.32
CA ALA A 160 17.74 -2.51 -11.01
C ALA A 160 18.11 -1.03 -10.88
N THR A 161 18.64 -0.40 -11.92
CA THR A 161 18.92 1.04 -11.95
C THR A 161 17.63 1.86 -11.89
N LEU A 162 16.58 1.47 -12.63
CA LEU A 162 15.26 2.08 -12.55
C LEU A 162 14.67 1.98 -11.13
N ALA A 163 14.83 0.83 -10.48
CA ALA A 163 14.47 0.62 -9.08
C ALA A 163 15.40 1.38 -8.10
N MET A 164 16.43 2.09 -8.57
CA MET A 164 17.51 2.67 -7.75
C MET A 164 18.11 1.66 -6.76
N HIS A 165 18.18 0.38 -7.18
CA HIS A 165 18.61 -0.75 -6.35
C HIS A 165 17.80 -0.91 -5.05
N ARG A 166 16.57 -0.41 -5.00
CA ARG A 166 15.63 -0.58 -3.88
C ARG A 166 14.45 -1.41 -4.35
N PHE A 167 14.25 -2.55 -3.70
CA PHE A 167 13.22 -3.51 -4.07
C PHE A 167 12.26 -3.77 -2.90
N PRO A 168 10.97 -4.03 -3.17
CA PRO A 168 10.33 -3.89 -4.48
C PRO A 168 10.24 -2.42 -4.93
N ALA A 169 10.20 -2.21 -6.25
CA ALA A 169 9.83 -0.94 -6.84
C ALA A 169 8.60 -1.13 -7.73
N PHE A 170 7.72 -0.14 -7.73
CA PHE A 170 6.43 -0.21 -8.42
C PHE A 170 6.43 0.81 -9.55
N ILE A 171 6.14 0.35 -10.77
CA ILE A 171 6.13 1.17 -11.97
C ILE A 171 4.73 1.09 -12.59
N LEU A 172 4.01 2.20 -12.58
CA LEU A 172 2.78 2.33 -13.34
C LEU A 172 3.13 2.71 -14.79
N VAL A 173 2.68 1.86 -15.70
CA VAL A 173 2.78 2.04 -17.14
C VAL A 173 1.38 2.40 -17.64
N ASP A 174 1.16 3.66 -18.03
CA ASP A 174 -0.12 4.15 -18.55
C ASP A 174 0.00 4.46 -20.06
N GLY A 175 0.26 3.43 -20.87
CA GLY A 175 0.51 3.52 -22.30
C GLY A 175 1.98 3.76 -22.66
N ASP A 176 2.33 3.50 -23.92
CA ASP A 176 3.72 3.45 -24.39
C ASP A 176 4.38 4.82 -24.54
N ASN A 177 3.60 5.88 -24.73
CA ASN A 177 4.10 7.23 -25.01
C ASN A 177 3.98 8.21 -23.83
N LYS A 178 3.50 7.76 -22.67
CA LYS A 178 3.41 8.61 -21.47
C LYS A 178 4.67 8.48 -20.60
N PRO A 179 4.96 9.43 -19.70
CA PRO A 179 5.92 9.20 -18.63
C PRO A 179 5.53 7.98 -17.80
N LEU A 180 6.53 7.27 -17.29
CA LEU A 180 6.32 6.23 -16.28
C LEU A 180 6.12 6.89 -14.93
N LYS A 181 5.35 6.26 -14.05
CA LYS A 181 5.31 6.67 -12.64
C LYS A 181 5.91 5.59 -11.76
N ARG A 182 6.86 5.97 -10.92
CA ARG A 182 7.62 5.05 -10.08
C ARG A 182 7.43 5.36 -8.61
N TRP A 183 7.27 4.30 -7.82
CA TRP A 183 7.37 4.34 -6.37
C TRP A 183 8.42 3.34 -5.87
N SER A 184 9.14 3.74 -4.83
CA SER A 184 9.90 2.82 -3.98
C SER A 184 8.97 2.11 -2.99
N ASN A 185 9.43 1.02 -2.37
CA ASN A 185 8.65 0.29 -1.37
C ASN A 185 8.08 1.18 -0.24
N ASP A 186 8.86 2.17 0.23
CA ASP A 186 8.48 3.08 1.30
C ASP A 186 7.57 4.24 0.87
N SER A 187 7.42 4.47 -0.44
CA SER A 187 6.53 5.49 -1.01
C SER A 187 5.29 4.92 -1.70
N PHE A 188 5.21 3.60 -1.86
CA PHE A 188 4.05 2.89 -2.42
C PHE A 188 3.01 2.55 -1.34
N GLY A 189 2.37 3.59 -0.78
CA GLY A 189 1.35 3.52 0.26
C GLY A 189 -0.09 3.42 -0.25
N VAL A 190 -1.07 3.69 0.63
CA VAL A 190 -2.50 3.58 0.27
C VAL A 190 -2.95 4.67 -0.71
N SER A 191 -2.34 5.86 -0.65
CA SER A 191 -2.58 6.91 -1.64
C SER A 191 -2.08 6.53 -3.04
N ALA A 192 -0.96 5.81 -3.13
CA ALA A 192 -0.43 5.32 -4.40
C ALA A 192 -1.29 4.18 -4.96
N MET A 193 -1.80 3.30 -4.09
CA MET A 193 -2.74 2.24 -4.49
C MET A 193 -4.05 2.80 -5.04
N ASP A 194 -4.59 3.86 -4.42
CA ASP A 194 -5.79 4.55 -4.95
C ASP A 194 -5.52 5.13 -6.35
N GLU A 195 -4.34 5.70 -6.59
CA GLU A 195 -3.97 6.20 -7.91
C GLU A 195 -3.86 5.07 -8.95
N VAL A 196 -3.15 3.98 -8.62
CA VAL A 196 -3.04 2.83 -9.52
C VAL A 196 -4.41 2.25 -9.84
N GLU A 197 -5.29 2.09 -8.85
CA GLU A 197 -6.63 1.56 -9.06
C GLU A 197 -7.45 2.48 -9.98
N LEU A 198 -7.24 3.79 -9.93
CA LEU A 198 -7.90 4.74 -10.84
C LEU A 198 -7.31 4.70 -12.26
N SER A 199 -6.00 4.54 -12.41
CA SER A 199 -5.33 4.51 -13.71
C SER A 199 -5.53 3.21 -14.49
N LEU A 200 -5.74 2.09 -13.79
CA LEU A 200 -5.92 0.77 -14.40
C LEU A 200 -7.40 0.36 -14.57
N LYS A 201 -8.35 1.19 -14.12
CA LYS A 201 -9.79 1.02 -14.38
C LYS A 201 -10.16 1.44 -15.79
#